data_AF-A0A822X3L7-F1
#
_entry.id   AF-A0A822X3L7-F1
#
_cell.length_a   1.000
_cell.length_b   1.000
_cell.length_c   1.000
_cell.angle_alpha   90.00
_cell.angle_beta   90.00
_cell.angle_gamma   90.00
#
_symmetry.space_group_name_H-M   'P 1'
#
loop_
_entity.id
_entity.type
_entity.pdbx_description
1 polymer ?
#
loop_
_entity_poly.entity_id
_entity_poly.type
_entity_poly.pdbx_seq_one_letter_code
_entity_poly.pdbx_strand_id
1 'polypeptide(L)'
;MEVVPKEPNPWWLRGTAIVMGLMFLLSLGQIASSILVPMGMERLSSTEWEDIAGEYPDEGDEREQDEWREGEVFWDESIDYWESIIESGIFEISAVFSMVLILLSAASIPVLWNGDRELGLKLVSGWLVGFMSSQIVTTLMFYRVGFMPQYSEVGDSGMQLWFELTETFSLTLSVVQIVICNSCLAALLVVVAARSKVSDKNYDLESAFHSTDS
;
A
#
# COMPACT_ATOMS: atom_id res chain seq x y z
N MET A 1 -15.83 -5.33 -51.06
CA MET A 1 -14.67 -4.84 -50.29
C MET A 1 -14.59 -5.68 -49.04
N GLU A 2 -13.51 -6.44 -48.86
CA GLU A 2 -13.23 -7.11 -47.59
C GLU A 2 -12.99 -6.01 -46.56
N VAL A 3 -13.89 -5.88 -45.58
CA VAL A 3 -13.69 -4.94 -44.49
C VAL A 3 -12.70 -5.60 -43.54
N VAL A 4 -11.45 -5.16 -43.61
CA VAL A 4 -10.39 -5.60 -42.68
C VAL A 4 -10.80 -5.15 -41.27
N PRO A 5 -10.98 -6.07 -40.31
CA PRO A 5 -11.31 -5.70 -38.94
C PRO A 5 -10.23 -4.75 -38.41
N LYS A 6 -10.66 -3.59 -37.89
CA LYS A 6 -9.73 -2.63 -37.31
C LYS A 6 -9.08 -3.27 -36.08
N GLU A 7 -7.80 -3.60 -36.17
CA GLU A 7 -7.06 -4.18 -35.06
C GLU A 7 -7.19 -3.30 -33.80
N PRO A 8 -7.35 -3.89 -32.61
CA PRO A 8 -7.50 -3.14 -31.38
C PRO A 8 -6.24 -2.32 -31.12
N ASN A 9 -6.42 -1.10 -30.57
CA ASN A 9 -5.29 -0.21 -30.30
C ASN A 9 -4.32 -0.87 -29.28
N PRO A 10 -3.06 -1.16 -29.67
CA PRO A 10 -2.10 -1.87 -28.82
C PRO A 10 -1.71 -1.07 -27.57
N TRP A 11 -1.93 0.24 -27.56
CA TRP A 11 -1.60 1.11 -26.43
C TRP A 11 -2.43 0.86 -25.18
N TRP A 12 -3.59 0.20 -25.26
CA TRP A 12 -4.30 -0.24 -24.05
C TRP A 12 -3.46 -1.22 -23.24
N LEU A 13 -2.87 -2.22 -23.89
CA LEU A 13 -2.03 -3.22 -23.21
C LEU A 13 -0.64 -2.67 -22.88
N ARG A 14 -0.01 -1.93 -23.81
CA ARG A 14 1.30 -1.30 -23.54
C ARG A 14 1.22 -0.24 -22.44
N GLY A 15 0.13 0.51 -22.36
CA GLY A 15 -0.15 1.43 -21.26
C GLY A 15 -0.25 0.70 -19.93
N THR A 16 -0.98 -0.42 -19.87
CA THR A 16 -1.01 -1.28 -18.68
C THR A 16 0.37 -1.84 -18.34
N ALA A 17 1.18 -2.23 -19.33
CA ALA A 17 2.55 -2.68 -19.10
C ALA A 17 3.42 -1.62 -18.41
N ILE A 18 3.28 -0.34 -18.80
CA ILE A 18 3.98 0.78 -18.17
C ILE A 18 3.54 0.93 -16.71
N VAL A 19 2.23 0.87 -16.45
CA VAL A 19 1.69 0.90 -15.08
C VAL A 19 2.25 -0.25 -14.24
N MET A 20 2.29 -1.47 -14.79
CA MET A 20 2.88 -2.62 -14.09
C MET A 20 4.38 -2.46 -13.84
N GLY A 21 5.11 -1.79 -14.75
CA GLY A 21 6.51 -1.40 -14.53
C GLY A 21 6.68 -0.45 -13.35
N LEU A 22 5.79 0.53 -13.21
CA LEU A 22 5.79 1.41 -12.02
C LEU A 22 5.45 0.62 -10.75
N MET A 23 4.44 -0.24 -10.80
CA MET A 23 4.06 -1.07 -9.65
C MET A 23 5.19 -2.00 -9.21
N PHE A 24 5.95 -2.57 -10.16
CA PHE A 24 7.15 -3.35 -9.87
C PHE A 24 8.18 -2.55 -9.06
N LEU A 25 8.48 -1.31 -9.48
CA LEU A 25 9.43 -0.44 -8.77
C LEU A 25 8.94 -0.08 -7.36
N LEU A 26 7.64 0.20 -7.21
CA LEU A 26 7.06 0.50 -5.90
C LEU A 26 7.13 -0.73 -4.98
N SER A 27 6.86 -1.93 -5.49
CA SER A 27 7.00 -3.17 -4.71
C SER A 27 8.45 -3.46 -4.30
N LEU A 28 9.45 -3.10 -5.13
CA LEU A 28 10.86 -3.14 -4.70
C LEU A 28 11.13 -2.18 -3.55
N GLY A 29 10.57 -0.97 -3.60
CA GLY A 29 10.62 -0.01 -2.50
C GLY A 29 9.99 -0.55 -1.22
N GLN A 30 8.88 -1.29 -1.33
CA GLN A 30 8.25 -1.95 -0.17
C GLN A 30 9.12 -3.05 0.44
N ILE A 31 9.82 -3.85 -0.36
CA ILE A 31 10.82 -4.80 0.17
C ILE A 31 11.93 -4.06 0.90
N ALA A 32 12.49 -3.00 0.30
CA ALA A 32 13.53 -2.22 0.94
C ALA A 32 13.05 -1.63 2.27
N SER A 33 11.84 -1.06 2.31
CA SER A 33 11.22 -0.55 3.54
C SER A 33 11.03 -1.63 4.59
N SER A 34 10.58 -2.83 4.18
CA SER A 34 10.34 -3.95 5.09
C SER A 34 11.61 -4.50 5.75
N ILE A 35 12.78 -4.16 5.22
CA ILE A 35 14.07 -4.55 5.78
C ILE A 35 14.68 -3.37 6.56
N LEU A 36 14.70 -2.18 5.94
CA LEU A 36 15.38 -1.01 6.48
C LEU A 36 14.68 -0.42 7.71
N VAL A 37 13.35 -0.46 7.78
CA VAL A 37 12.61 0.10 8.93
C VAL A 37 12.88 -0.71 10.20
N PRO A 38 12.72 -2.05 10.23
CA PRO A 38 13.06 -2.84 11.42
C PRO A 38 14.52 -2.68 11.85
N MET A 39 15.47 -2.73 10.91
CA MET A 39 16.90 -2.52 11.22
C MET A 39 17.18 -1.14 11.81
N GLY A 40 16.50 -0.11 11.32
CA GLY A 40 16.61 1.25 11.85
C GLY A 40 16.03 1.35 13.26
N MET A 41 14.89 0.71 13.49
CA MET A 41 14.23 0.69 14.80
C MET A 41 14.98 -0.12 15.84
N GLU A 42 15.58 -1.26 15.48
CA GLU A 42 16.46 -2.05 16.38
C GLU A 42 17.67 -1.21 16.85
N ARG A 43 18.22 -0.39 15.95
CA ARG A 43 19.27 0.56 16.33
C ARG A 43 18.75 1.64 17.27
N LEU A 44 17.54 2.13 17.04
CA LEU A 44 16.93 3.16 17.88
C LEU A 44 16.59 2.60 19.27
N SER A 45 16.03 1.40 19.36
CA SER A 45 15.69 0.77 20.64
C SER A 45 16.90 0.40 21.49
N SER A 46 18.07 0.20 20.86
CA SER A 46 19.33 0.06 21.58
C SER A 46 19.88 1.36 22.21
N THR A 47 19.23 2.50 21.98
CA THR A 47 19.63 3.80 22.54
C THR A 47 18.91 4.02 23.86
N GLU A 48 19.65 4.23 24.94
CA GLU A 48 19.08 4.51 26.26
C GLU A 48 18.59 5.96 26.33
N TRP A 49 17.59 6.25 27.18
CA TRP A 49 17.06 7.60 27.35
C TRP A 49 18.16 8.60 27.79
N GLU A 50 19.07 8.16 28.66
CA GLU A 50 20.24 8.93 29.11
C GLU A 50 21.11 9.43 27.94
N ASP A 51 21.26 8.65 26.87
CA ASP A 51 22.03 9.06 25.68
C ASP A 51 21.36 10.20 24.90
N ILE A 52 20.05 10.38 25.08
CA ILE A 52 19.23 11.36 24.36
C ILE A 52 19.02 12.61 25.21
N ALA A 53 18.61 12.43 26.46
CA ALA A 53 18.25 13.50 27.39
C ALA A 53 19.43 13.99 28.26
N GLY A 54 20.53 13.24 28.29
CA GLY A 54 21.63 13.44 29.22
C GLY A 54 21.38 12.75 30.57
N GLU A 55 22.43 12.74 31.40
CA GLU A 55 22.39 12.15 32.74
C GLU A 55 21.27 12.75 33.61
N TYR A 56 20.74 11.94 34.52
CA TYR A 56 19.71 12.37 35.47
C TYR A 56 20.17 13.62 36.27
N PRO A 57 19.33 14.66 36.40
CA PRO A 57 19.70 15.90 37.08
C PRO A 57 19.63 15.76 38.61
N ASP A 58 20.60 15.07 39.22
CA ASP A 58 20.71 14.87 40.67
C ASP A 58 20.67 16.18 41.48
N GLU A 59 21.26 17.25 40.94
CA GLU A 59 21.32 18.59 41.54
C GLU A 59 20.21 19.54 41.03
N GLY A 60 19.32 19.05 40.16
CA GLY A 60 18.21 19.82 39.58
C GLY A 60 17.09 20.11 40.58
N ASP A 61 16.15 20.96 40.19
CA ASP A 61 14.91 21.15 40.96
C ASP A 61 13.95 19.94 40.80
N GLU A 62 12.95 19.82 41.70
CA GLU A 62 11.98 18.71 41.65
C GLU A 62 11.29 18.61 40.28
N ARG A 63 11.03 19.74 39.63
CA ARG A 63 10.37 19.77 38.32
C ARG A 63 11.29 19.22 37.23
N GLU A 64 12.57 19.58 37.22
CA GLU A 64 13.55 19.05 36.27
C GLU A 64 13.73 17.53 36.42
N GLN A 65 13.72 17.04 37.66
CA GLN A 65 13.79 15.61 37.96
C GLN A 65 12.54 14.84 37.54
N ASP A 66 11.36 15.44 37.70
CA ASP A 66 10.09 14.85 37.29
C ASP A 66 9.97 14.83 35.75
N GLU A 67 10.28 15.94 35.07
CA GLU A 67 10.27 16.04 33.60
C GLU A 67 11.21 15.01 32.94
N TRP A 68 12.39 14.78 33.53
CA TRP A 68 13.32 13.78 33.03
C TRP A 68 12.74 12.36 33.12
N ARG A 69 12.07 12.03 34.23
CA ARG A 69 11.48 10.71 34.48
C ARG A 69 10.23 10.46 33.64
N GLU A 70 9.40 11.48 33.45
CA GLU A 70 8.27 11.44 32.51
C GLU A 70 8.78 11.17 31.08
N GLY A 71 9.85 11.84 30.67
CA GLY A 71 10.51 11.59 29.39
C GLY A 71 11.04 10.17 29.22
N GLU A 72 11.64 9.59 30.27
CA GLU A 72 12.09 8.19 30.28
C GLU A 72 10.92 7.22 30.06
N VAL A 73 9.84 7.39 30.83
CA VAL A 73 8.64 6.55 30.69
C VAL A 73 8.04 6.67 29.29
N PHE A 74 7.90 7.88 28.77
CA PHE A 74 7.41 8.12 27.42
C PHE A 74 8.29 7.46 26.34
N TRP A 75 9.61 7.52 26.52
CA TRP A 75 10.58 6.89 25.61
C TRP A 75 10.41 5.37 25.60
N ASP A 76 10.42 4.75 26.78
CA ASP A 76 10.29 3.30 26.94
C ASP A 76 8.96 2.80 26.35
N GLU A 77 7.84 3.48 26.65
CA GLU A 77 6.52 3.13 26.10
C GLU A 77 6.47 3.28 24.57
N SER A 78 7.21 4.25 24.00
CA SER A 78 7.33 4.42 22.55
C SER A 78 8.15 3.31 21.91
N ILE A 79 9.26 2.91 22.53
CA ILE A 79 10.12 1.83 22.05
C ILE A 79 9.39 0.49 22.12
N ASP A 80 8.76 0.17 23.25
CA ASP A 80 7.95 -1.03 23.44
C ASP A 80 6.85 -1.17 22.38
N TYR A 81 6.18 -0.07 22.05
CA TYR A 81 5.16 -0.06 20.99
C TYR A 81 5.76 -0.41 19.63
N TRP A 82 6.90 0.17 19.27
CA TRP A 82 7.55 -0.13 17.99
C TRP A 82 8.10 -1.56 17.93
N GLU A 83 8.65 -2.07 19.03
CA GLU A 83 9.07 -3.46 19.14
C GLU A 83 7.88 -4.40 18.96
N SER A 84 6.73 -4.10 19.58
CA SER A 84 5.48 -4.84 19.36
C SER A 84 5.02 -4.82 17.89
N ILE A 85 5.18 -3.69 17.17
CA ILE A 85 4.92 -3.64 15.73
C ILE A 85 5.86 -4.58 14.97
N ILE A 86 7.16 -4.57 15.28
CA ILE A 86 8.15 -5.41 14.61
C ILE A 86 7.87 -6.89 14.88
N GLU A 87 7.69 -7.26 16.15
CA GLU A 87 7.37 -8.62 16.60
C GLU A 87 6.03 -9.14 16.06
N SER A 88 5.10 -8.25 15.69
CA SER A 88 3.83 -8.64 15.08
C SER A 88 3.98 -9.43 13.77
N GLY A 89 5.15 -9.37 13.13
CA GLY A 89 5.43 -10.03 11.86
C GLY A 89 5.01 -9.22 10.63
N ILE A 90 4.61 -7.96 10.81
CA ILE A 90 4.05 -7.12 9.74
C ILE A 90 5.07 -6.86 8.63
N PHE A 91 6.35 -6.73 8.97
CA PHE A 91 7.40 -6.46 7.99
C PHE A 91 7.75 -7.71 7.18
N GLU A 92 7.83 -8.89 7.81
CA GLU A 92 8.06 -10.15 7.10
C GLU A 92 6.92 -10.48 6.15
N ILE A 93 5.66 -10.34 6.60
CA ILE A 93 4.52 -10.62 5.72
C ILE A 93 4.46 -9.62 4.56
N SER A 94 4.78 -8.34 4.81
CA SER A 94 4.84 -7.29 3.79
C SER A 94 5.91 -7.59 2.75
N ALA A 95 7.08 -8.08 3.18
CA ALA A 95 8.14 -8.52 2.27
C ALA A 95 7.70 -9.71 1.42
N VAL A 96 7.03 -10.72 2.01
CA VAL A 96 6.51 -11.90 1.29
C VAL A 96 5.49 -11.50 0.22
N PHE A 97 4.48 -10.70 0.58
CA PHE A 97 3.53 -10.19 -0.40
C PHE A 97 4.23 -9.39 -1.50
N SER A 98 5.17 -8.51 -1.13
CA SER A 98 5.90 -7.68 -2.09
C SER A 98 6.71 -8.53 -3.07
N MET A 99 7.32 -9.64 -2.63
CA MET A 99 8.00 -10.58 -3.51
C MET A 99 7.04 -11.20 -4.55
N VAL A 100 5.86 -11.64 -4.11
CA VAL A 100 4.85 -12.19 -5.03
C VAL A 100 4.38 -11.12 -6.03
N LEU A 101 4.14 -9.90 -5.57
CA LEU A 101 3.71 -8.78 -6.42
C LEU A 101 4.80 -8.38 -7.42
N ILE A 102 6.07 -8.46 -7.04
CA ILE A 102 7.22 -8.27 -7.94
C ILE A 102 7.22 -9.31 -9.05
N LEU A 103 7.04 -10.59 -8.72
CA LEU A 103 7.02 -11.65 -9.72
C LEU A 103 5.86 -11.47 -10.70
N LEU A 104 4.66 -11.18 -10.19
CA LEU A 104 3.48 -10.95 -11.03
C LEU A 104 3.63 -9.70 -11.92
N SER A 105 4.16 -8.60 -11.37
CA SER A 105 4.39 -7.38 -12.15
C SER A 105 5.49 -7.56 -13.19
N ALA A 106 6.62 -8.16 -12.82
CA ALA A 106 7.72 -8.46 -13.74
C ALA A 106 7.27 -9.37 -14.90
N ALA A 107 6.48 -10.41 -14.61
CA ALA A 107 5.93 -11.29 -15.65
C ALA A 107 4.88 -10.58 -16.54
N SER A 108 4.07 -9.69 -15.97
CA SER A 108 3.03 -8.95 -16.70
C SER A 108 3.60 -8.04 -17.78
N ILE A 109 4.75 -7.39 -17.53
CA ILE A 109 5.35 -6.39 -18.42
C ILE A 109 5.61 -6.93 -19.84
N PRO A 110 6.44 -7.98 -20.05
CA PRO A 110 6.72 -8.47 -21.40
C PRO A 110 5.49 -9.10 -22.05
N VAL A 111 4.63 -9.78 -21.28
CA VAL A 111 3.39 -10.40 -21.78
C VAL A 111 2.45 -9.35 -22.37
N LEU A 112 2.20 -8.27 -21.62
CA LEU A 112 1.36 -7.16 -22.06
C LEU A 112 2.01 -6.36 -23.21
N TRP A 113 3.32 -6.14 -23.15
CA TRP A 113 4.05 -5.38 -24.17
C TRP A 113 4.02 -6.07 -25.54
N ASN A 114 4.11 -7.40 -25.54
CA ASN A 114 4.03 -8.25 -26.73
C ASN A 114 2.59 -8.49 -27.22
N GLY A 115 1.58 -7.99 -26.48
CA GLY A 115 0.18 -8.04 -26.91
C GLY A 115 -0.56 -9.33 -26.54
N ASP A 116 0.00 -10.19 -25.69
CA ASP A 116 -0.73 -11.36 -25.16
C ASP A 116 -1.75 -10.88 -24.11
N ARG A 117 -2.93 -10.55 -24.63
CA ARG A 117 -4.04 -9.98 -23.86
C ARG A 117 -4.54 -10.92 -22.78
N GLU A 118 -4.74 -12.20 -23.10
CA GLU A 118 -5.41 -13.11 -22.17
C GLU A 118 -4.53 -13.40 -20.96
N LEU A 119 -3.26 -13.76 -21.20
CA LEU A 119 -2.32 -14.00 -20.11
C LEU A 119 -2.01 -12.71 -19.35
N GLY A 120 -1.80 -11.59 -20.07
CA GLY A 120 -1.47 -10.31 -19.46
C GLY A 120 -2.56 -9.81 -18.52
N LEU A 121 -3.83 -9.85 -18.94
CA LEU A 121 -4.96 -9.45 -18.08
C LEU A 121 -5.15 -10.38 -16.88
N LYS A 122 -4.90 -11.69 -17.02
CA LYS A 122 -4.93 -12.64 -15.88
C LYS A 122 -3.84 -12.33 -14.87
N LEU A 123 -2.61 -12.05 -15.31
CA LEU A 123 -1.50 -11.70 -14.44
C LEU A 123 -1.76 -10.40 -13.67
N VAL A 124 -2.26 -9.36 -14.36
CA VAL A 124 -2.64 -8.08 -13.71
C VAL A 124 -3.81 -8.25 -12.74
N SER A 125 -4.79 -9.09 -13.10
CA SER A 125 -5.91 -9.40 -12.19
C SER A 125 -5.42 -10.11 -10.93
N GLY A 126 -4.52 -11.09 -11.08
CA GLY A 126 -3.88 -11.77 -9.95
C GLY A 126 -3.05 -10.83 -9.10
N TRP A 127 -2.32 -9.90 -9.73
CA TRP A 127 -1.58 -8.85 -9.03
C TRP A 127 -2.52 -7.95 -8.23
N LEU A 128 -3.64 -7.50 -8.81
CA LEU A 128 -4.62 -6.64 -8.13
C LEU A 128 -5.24 -7.33 -6.91
N VAL A 129 -5.62 -8.60 -7.05
CA VAL A 129 -6.14 -9.40 -5.93
C VAL A 129 -5.07 -9.54 -4.85
N GLY A 130 -3.85 -9.93 -5.22
CA GLY A 130 -2.74 -10.05 -4.28
C GLY A 130 -2.42 -8.73 -3.57
N PHE A 131 -2.47 -7.61 -4.29
CA PHE A 131 -2.21 -6.28 -3.76
C PHE A 131 -3.28 -5.89 -2.74
N MET A 132 -4.55 -6.03 -3.09
CA MET A 132 -5.67 -5.78 -2.17
C MET A 132 -5.61 -6.70 -0.93
N SER A 133 -5.34 -8.00 -1.12
CA SER A 133 -5.15 -8.93 -0.01
C SER A 133 -4.00 -8.52 0.90
N SER A 134 -2.86 -8.11 0.34
CA SER A 134 -1.73 -7.64 1.13
C SER A 134 -2.11 -6.45 2.00
N GLN A 135 -2.79 -5.44 1.44
CA GLN A 135 -3.22 -4.25 2.16
C GLN A 135 -4.17 -4.59 3.31
N ILE A 136 -5.16 -5.46 3.06
CA ILE A 136 -6.10 -5.88 4.10
C ILE A 136 -5.36 -6.60 5.24
N VAL A 137 -4.48 -7.56 4.90
CA VAL A 137 -3.75 -8.35 5.90
C VAL A 137 -2.82 -7.45 6.73
N THR A 138 -2.02 -6.60 6.08
CA THR A 138 -1.07 -5.73 6.79
C THR A 138 -1.80 -4.69 7.63
N THR A 139 -2.91 -4.13 7.15
CA THR A 139 -3.76 -3.23 7.95
C THR A 139 -4.31 -3.95 9.18
N LEU A 140 -4.86 -5.14 9.03
CA LEU A 140 -5.38 -5.89 10.18
C LEU A 140 -4.28 -6.28 11.18
N MET A 141 -3.06 -6.55 10.73
CA MET A 141 -1.93 -6.82 11.62
C MET A 141 -1.50 -5.57 12.38
N PHE A 142 -1.43 -4.42 11.71
CA PHE A 142 -1.10 -3.14 12.33
C PHE A 142 -2.09 -2.79 13.46
N TYR A 143 -3.40 -2.84 13.16
CA TYR A 143 -4.45 -2.55 14.14
C TYR A 143 -4.66 -3.65 15.20
N ARG A 144 -3.92 -4.76 15.16
CA ARG A 144 -3.86 -5.70 16.30
C ARG A 144 -2.90 -5.23 17.37
N VAL A 145 -1.87 -4.49 16.99
CA VAL A 145 -0.92 -3.87 17.93
C VAL A 145 -1.53 -2.59 18.48
N GLY A 146 -2.10 -1.78 17.60
CA GLY A 146 -2.75 -0.52 17.94
C GLY A 146 -2.33 0.57 16.97
N PHE A 147 -3.12 1.63 16.87
CA PHE A 147 -2.78 2.79 16.03
C PHE A 147 -1.68 3.67 16.66
N MET A 148 -1.56 3.66 17.98
CA MET A 148 -0.62 4.48 18.75
C MET A 148 -0.23 3.77 20.07
N PRO A 149 0.89 4.17 20.69
CA PRO A 149 1.29 3.67 22.01
C PRO A 149 0.23 3.98 23.08
N GLN A 150 0.09 3.09 24.05
CA GLN A 150 -0.77 3.30 25.20
C GLN A 150 0.03 3.97 26.31
N TYR A 151 0.19 5.30 26.22
CA TYR A 151 0.98 6.04 27.20
C TYR A 151 0.31 6.05 28.58
N SER A 152 1.07 5.73 29.64
CA SER A 152 0.54 5.65 31.01
C SER A 152 0.12 7.02 31.58
N GLU A 153 0.72 8.11 31.08
CA GLU A 153 0.35 9.49 31.42
C GLU A 153 -1.10 9.83 31.03
N VAL A 154 -1.66 9.10 30.07
CA VAL A 154 -3.04 9.26 29.59
C VAL A 154 -4.01 8.47 30.48
N GLY A 155 -3.97 8.74 31.78
CA GLY A 155 -4.73 8.02 32.81
C GLY A 155 -6.21 8.39 32.94
N ASP A 156 -6.75 9.26 32.08
CA ASP A 156 -8.12 9.75 32.20
C ASP A 156 -9.09 8.94 31.33
N SER A 157 -10.13 8.37 31.96
CA SER A 157 -11.11 7.47 31.33
C SER A 157 -11.79 8.05 30.07
N GLY A 158 -11.88 9.39 29.99
CA GLY A 158 -12.38 10.09 28.80
C GLY A 158 -11.44 10.00 27.61
N MET A 159 -10.12 10.07 27.83
CA MET A 159 -9.12 10.03 26.76
C MET A 159 -8.95 8.60 26.21
N GLN A 160 -9.10 7.59 27.06
CA GLN A 160 -9.12 6.19 26.65
C GLN A 160 -10.29 5.89 25.68
N LEU A 161 -11.48 6.44 25.92
CA LEU A 161 -12.62 6.31 24.99
C LEU A 161 -12.35 7.02 23.64
N TRP A 162 -11.68 8.17 23.65
CA TRP A 162 -11.28 8.86 22.42
C TRP A 162 -10.26 8.05 21.62
N PHE A 163 -9.36 7.35 22.29
CA PHE A 163 -8.38 6.47 21.68
C PHE A 163 -9.01 5.26 21.02
N GLU A 164 -9.89 4.55 21.72
CA GLU A 164 -10.65 3.41 21.15
C GLU A 164 -11.52 3.84 19.96
N LEU A 165 -12.15 5.02 20.04
CA LEU A 165 -12.94 5.58 18.95
C LEU A 165 -12.05 5.92 17.74
N THR A 166 -10.91 6.57 17.99
CA THR A 166 -9.94 6.94 16.94
C THR A 166 -9.42 5.70 16.23
N GLU A 167 -9.07 4.67 16.98
CA GLU A 167 -8.59 3.41 16.44
C GLU A 167 -9.64 2.72 15.57
N THR A 168 -10.87 2.57 16.10
CA THR A 168 -11.99 1.95 15.37
C THR A 168 -12.34 2.72 14.10
N PHE A 169 -12.37 4.05 14.19
CA PHE A 169 -12.65 4.92 13.06
C PHE A 169 -11.55 4.83 12.01
N SER A 170 -10.28 4.84 12.43
CA SER A 170 -9.11 4.77 11.55
C SER A 170 -9.02 3.42 10.85
N LEU A 171 -9.28 2.31 11.54
CA LEU A 171 -9.39 0.98 10.94
C LEU A 171 -10.50 0.94 9.88
N THR A 172 -11.68 1.46 10.23
CA THR A 172 -12.83 1.49 9.32
C THR A 172 -12.52 2.28 8.06
N LEU A 173 -11.97 3.49 8.20
CA LEU A 173 -11.57 4.32 7.06
C LEU A 173 -10.48 3.65 6.23
N SER A 174 -9.50 2.99 6.86
CA SER A 174 -8.43 2.26 6.17
C SER A 174 -9.01 1.17 5.27
N VAL A 175 -9.92 0.34 5.79
CA VAL A 175 -10.58 -0.74 5.04
C VAL A 175 -11.43 -0.17 3.89
N VAL A 176 -12.22 0.88 4.16
CA VAL A 176 -13.06 1.53 3.14
C VAL A 176 -12.19 2.12 2.01
N GLN A 177 -11.12 2.81 2.36
CA GLN A 177 -10.17 3.36 1.39
C GLN A 177 -9.56 2.27 0.51
N ILE A 178 -9.12 1.15 1.11
CA ILE A 178 -8.58 -0.01 0.38
C ILE A 178 -9.59 -0.50 -0.66
N VAL A 179 -10.85 -0.72 -0.26
CA VAL A 179 -11.89 -1.21 -1.17
C VAL A 179 -12.15 -0.23 -2.31
N ILE A 180 -12.30 1.07 -2.00
CA ILE A 180 -12.59 2.09 -3.01
C ILE A 180 -11.42 2.22 -4.01
N CYS A 181 -10.18 2.31 -3.51
CA CYS A 181 -9.00 2.47 -4.34
C CYS A 181 -8.81 1.27 -5.28
N ASN A 182 -8.92 0.04 -4.76
CA ASN A 182 -8.79 -1.16 -5.57
C ASN A 182 -9.97 -1.32 -6.55
N SER A 183 -11.17 -0.85 -6.20
CA SER A 183 -12.31 -0.82 -7.12
C SER A 183 -12.06 0.11 -8.32
N CYS A 184 -11.41 1.26 -8.12
CA CYS A 184 -11.00 2.13 -9.22
C CYS A 184 -9.99 1.44 -10.16
N LEU A 185 -8.99 0.75 -9.60
CA LEU A 185 -8.03 -0.03 -10.40
C LEU A 185 -8.72 -1.17 -11.16
N ALA A 186 -9.65 -1.87 -10.52
CA ALA A 186 -10.46 -2.91 -11.16
C ALA A 186 -11.30 -2.34 -12.32
N ALA A 187 -11.93 -1.18 -12.13
CA ALA A 187 -12.70 -0.52 -13.17
C ALA A 187 -11.81 -0.13 -14.37
N LEU A 188 -10.61 0.39 -14.13
CA LEU A 188 -9.64 0.67 -15.18
C LEU A 188 -9.23 -0.61 -15.92
N LEU A 189 -9.01 -1.71 -15.21
CA LEU A 189 -8.70 -3.00 -15.82
C LEU A 189 -9.85 -3.52 -16.68
N VAL A 190 -11.10 -3.35 -16.24
CA VAL A 190 -12.30 -3.68 -17.05
C VAL A 190 -12.35 -2.84 -18.32
N VAL A 191 -12.04 -1.54 -18.25
CA VAL A 191 -11.96 -0.67 -19.44
C VAL A 191 -10.87 -1.15 -20.39
N VAL A 192 -9.67 -1.46 -19.88
CA VAL A 192 -8.58 -2.04 -20.69
C VAL A 192 -9.03 -3.35 -21.33
N ALA A 193 -9.67 -4.24 -20.58
CA ALA A 193 -10.17 -5.51 -21.08
C ALA A 193 -11.22 -5.34 -22.20
N ALA A 194 -12.13 -4.37 -22.05
CA ALA A 194 -13.15 -4.06 -23.06
C ALA A 194 -12.55 -3.44 -24.32
N ARG A 195 -11.58 -2.52 -24.18
CA ARG A 195 -11.01 -1.76 -25.30
C ARG A 195 -9.87 -2.48 -26.04
N SER A 196 -9.25 -3.47 -25.40
CA SER A 196 -8.22 -4.33 -26.01
C SER A 196 -8.79 -5.47 -26.85
N LYS A 197 -10.11 -5.70 -26.83
CA LYS A 197 -10.77 -6.72 -27.67
C LYS A 197 -10.97 -6.17 -29.09
N VAL A 198 -10.74 -7.00 -30.11
CA VAL A 198 -11.12 -6.69 -31.51
C VAL A 198 -12.64 -6.49 -31.55
N SER A 199 -13.10 -5.38 -32.12
CA SER A 199 -14.55 -5.15 -32.30
C SER A 199 -15.06 -5.99 -33.46
N ASP A 200 -15.87 -7.01 -33.19
CA ASP A 200 -16.61 -7.76 -34.22
C ASP A 200 -17.75 -6.94 -34.86
N LYS A 201 -18.03 -5.73 -34.34
CA LYS A 201 -19.12 -4.89 -34.83
C LYS A 201 -18.57 -3.72 -35.63
N ASN A 202 -18.64 -3.85 -36.95
CA ASN A 202 -18.74 -2.74 -37.88
C ASN A 202 -20.08 -2.03 -37.64
N TYR A 203 -20.10 -1.01 -36.79
CA TYR A 203 -21.03 0.09 -37.03
C TYR A 203 -20.27 1.06 -37.91
N ASP A 204 -20.34 0.80 -39.22
CA ASP A 204 -20.03 1.83 -40.21
C ASP A 204 -21.13 2.88 -40.06
N LEU A 205 -20.88 3.89 -39.24
CA LEU A 205 -21.71 5.09 -39.27
C LEU A 205 -21.34 5.79 -40.57
N GLU A 206 -22.06 5.44 -41.63
CA GLU A 206 -21.98 6.11 -42.92
C GLU A 206 -22.19 7.62 -42.65
N SER A 207 -21.12 8.39 -42.85
CA SER A 207 -21.17 9.83 -42.67
C SER A 207 -22.15 10.41 -43.69
N ALA A 208 -23.27 10.95 -43.20
CA ALA A 208 -24.28 11.62 -44.04
C ALA A 208 -23.75 12.89 -44.76
N PHE A 209 -22.48 13.24 -44.60
CA PHE A 209 -21.83 14.42 -45.21
C PHE A 209 -21.08 14.14 -46.52
N HIS A 210 -21.07 12.89 -47.00
CA HIS A 210 -20.60 12.59 -48.35
C HIS A 210 -21.79 12.27 -49.25
N SER A 211 -22.46 13.30 -49.77
CA SER A 211 -23.24 13.14 -51.01
C SER A 211 -22.24 12.96 -52.15
N THR A 212 -22.19 11.77 -52.74
CA THR A 212 -21.55 11.58 -54.04
C THR A 212 -22.44 12.24 -55.10
N ASP A 213 -22.14 13.49 -55.42
CA ASP A 213 -22.56 14.10 -56.68
C ASP A 213 -21.67 13.55 -57.80
N SER A 214 -22.22 12.61 -58.58
CA SER A 214 -21.86 12.37 -59.98
C SER A 214 -22.92 11.54 -60.69
#